data_AF-A0A0B3B0C1-F1
#
_entry.id   AF-A0A0B3B0C1-F1
#
_cell.length_a   1.000
_cell.length_b   1.000
_cell.length_c   1.000
_cell.angle_alpha   90.00
_cell.angle_beta   90.00
_cell.angle_gamma   90.00
#
_symmetry.space_group_name_H-M   'P 1'
#
loop_
_entity.id
_entity.type
_entity.pdbx_description
1 polymer ?
#
loop_
_entity_poly.entity_id
_entity_poly.type
_entity_poly.pdbx_seq_one_letter_code
_entity_poly.pdbx_strand_id
1 'polypeptide(L)'
;MLNKIFNKRGQASESMTWIAATLIIIVLLGISIYAASLLSKLKIIDYETEERTQDIIMEESLFSYFSIKDSDVQSKIFKSLEKMNQEEKFYEDFNSKFQQIKFNLEKNEK
;
A
#
# COMPACT_ATOMS: atom_id res chain seq x y z
N MET A 1 16.69 60.15 -38.80
CA MET A 1 16.10 58.81 -39.03
C MET A 1 17.25 57.87 -39.40
N LEU A 2 17.81 57.10 -38.45
CA LEU A 2 18.76 56.05 -38.80
C LEU A 2 18.66 54.86 -37.83
N ASN A 3 18.61 53.70 -38.47
CA ASN A 3 18.33 52.35 -38.01
C ASN A 3 18.98 51.89 -36.70
N LYS A 4 18.13 51.39 -35.79
CA LYS A 4 18.53 50.57 -34.63
C LYS A 4 18.52 49.10 -35.07
N ILE A 5 19.57 48.66 -35.77
CA ILE A 5 19.76 47.25 -36.10
C ILE A 5 20.74 46.65 -35.09
N PHE A 6 20.50 45.38 -34.76
CA PHE A 6 21.32 44.45 -33.96
C PHE A 6 20.91 44.25 -32.50
N ASN A 7 19.83 43.47 -32.31
CA ASN A 7 19.68 42.66 -31.11
C ASN A 7 19.19 41.22 -31.42
N LYS A 8 19.75 40.59 -32.46
CA LYS A 8 19.41 39.22 -32.89
C LYS A 8 20.18 38.11 -32.17
N ARG A 9 21.16 38.45 -31.31
CA ARG A 9 22.04 37.46 -30.65
C ARG A 9 21.49 36.91 -29.33
N GLY A 10 20.67 37.66 -28.60
CA GLY A 10 20.08 37.20 -27.33
C GLY A 10 18.93 36.20 -27.48
N GLN A 11 18.20 36.26 -28.60
CA GLN A 11 17.04 35.40 -28.85
C GLN A 11 17.43 33.95 -29.14
N ALA A 12 18.56 33.73 -29.83
CA ALA A 12 19.06 32.39 -30.11
C ALA A 12 19.57 31.67 -28.84
N SER A 13 20.20 32.39 -27.90
CA SER A 13 20.68 31.82 -26.63
C SER A 13 19.54 31.41 -25.70
N GLU A 14 18.43 32.14 -25.74
CA GLU A 14 17.25 31.83 -24.93
C GLU A 14 16.57 30.54 -25.43
N SER A 15 16.36 30.43 -26.75
CA SER A 15 15.79 29.21 -27.34
C SER A 15 16.69 27.99 -27.15
N MET A 16 18.01 28.17 -27.22
CA MET A 16 18.98 27.09 -27.02
C MET A 16 18.98 26.57 -25.57
N THR A 17 18.75 27.46 -24.60
CA THR A 17 18.59 27.09 -23.18
C THR A 17 17.31 26.31 -22.95
N TRP A 18 16.20 26.71 -23.59
CA TRP A 18 14.93 25.99 -23.48
C TRP A 18 15.01 24.57 -24.07
N ILE A 19 15.70 24.43 -25.20
CA ILE A 19 15.97 23.13 -25.82
C ILE A 19 16.84 22.26 -24.89
N ALA A 20 17.89 22.82 -24.29
CA ALA A 20 18.72 22.07 -23.34
C ALA A 20 17.91 21.61 -22.11
N ALA A 21 17.05 22.48 -21.56
CA ALA A 21 16.19 22.16 -20.42
C ALA A 21 15.22 21.01 -20.71
N THR A 22 14.57 21.03 -21.88
CA THR A 22 13.64 19.95 -22.28
C THR A 22 14.37 18.61 -22.46
N LEU A 23 15.59 18.63 -23.00
CA LEU A 23 16.44 17.44 -23.16
C LEU A 23 16.81 16.82 -21.80
N ILE A 24 17.14 17.65 -20.80
CA ILE A 24 17.41 17.18 -19.43
C ILE A 24 16.17 16.51 -18.82
N ILE A 25 14.99 17.11 -18.99
CA ILE A 25 13.73 16.54 -18.47
C ILE A 25 13.46 15.17 -19.11
N ILE A 26 13.64 15.03 -20.43
CA ILE A 26 13.46 13.76 -21.14
C ILE A 26 14.38 12.67 -20.57
N VAL A 27 15.65 13.01 -20.30
CA VAL A 27 16.62 12.07 -19.71
C VAL A 27 16.21 11.67 -18.29
N LEU A 28 15.77 12.62 -17.46
CA LEU A 28 15.30 12.34 -16.10
C LEU A 28 14.07 11.43 -16.09
N LEU A 29 13.13 11.66 -17.00
CA LEU A 29 11.95 10.81 -17.17
C LEU A 29 12.35 9.40 -17.62
N GLY A 30 13.28 9.28 -18.57
CA GLY A 30 13.80 7.99 -19.01
C GLY A 30 14.43 7.18 -17.86
N ILE A 31 15.28 7.83 -17.05
CA ILE A 31 15.89 7.19 -15.88
C ILE A 31 14.82 6.80 -14.84
N SER A 32 13.82 7.65 -14.62
CA SER A 32 12.74 7.37 -13.67
C SER A 32 11.88 6.18 -14.09
N ILE A 33 11.53 6.09 -15.37
CA ILE A 33 10.79 4.94 -15.94
C ILE A 33 11.64 3.68 -15.83
N TYR A 34 12.93 3.77 -16.14
CA TYR A 34 13.84 2.64 -16.03
C TYR A 34 14.00 2.16 -14.58
N ALA A 35 14.19 3.08 -13.63
CA ALA A 35 14.28 2.78 -12.21
C ALA A 35 12.96 2.17 -11.68
N ALA A 36 11.81 2.73 -12.06
CA ALA A 36 10.50 2.18 -11.73
C ALA A 36 10.27 0.79 -12.35
N SER A 37 10.78 0.55 -13.57
CA SER A 37 10.69 -0.75 -14.24
C SER A 37 11.57 -1.80 -13.56
N LEU A 38 12.80 -1.45 -13.17
CA LEU A 38 13.66 -2.32 -12.38
C LEU A 38 13.06 -2.62 -11.00
N LEU A 39 12.52 -1.59 -10.34
CA LEU A 39 11.85 -1.75 -9.05
C LEU A 39 10.58 -2.60 -9.18
N SER A 40 9.84 -2.48 -10.28
CA SER A 40 8.67 -3.31 -10.59
C SER A 40 9.05 -4.78 -10.81
N LYS A 41 10.19 -5.07 -11.45
CA LYS A 41 10.71 -6.44 -11.58
C LYS A 41 11.19 -7.03 -10.26
N LEU A 42 11.79 -6.22 -9.39
CA LEU A 42 12.15 -6.61 -8.02
C LEU A 42 10.92 -6.72 -7.11
N LYS A 43 9.84 -6.02 -7.47
CA LYS A 43 8.50 -6.15 -6.89
C LYS A 43 7.63 -7.12 -7.70
N ILE A 44 8.23 -8.14 -8.31
CA ILE A 44 7.68 -9.49 -8.17
C ILE A 44 7.87 -9.83 -6.69
N ILE A 45 7.08 -9.15 -5.85
CA ILE A 45 6.50 -9.80 -4.69
C ILE A 45 5.95 -11.07 -5.29
N ASP A 46 6.37 -12.20 -4.74
CA ASP A 46 5.62 -13.42 -4.83
C ASP A 46 4.14 -13.08 -4.65
N TYR A 47 3.46 -12.81 -5.75
CA TYR A 47 2.22 -13.49 -6.05
C TYR A 47 2.60 -14.94 -6.37
N GLU A 48 3.40 -15.58 -5.50
CA GLU A 48 3.03 -16.91 -5.08
C GLU A 48 1.54 -16.83 -4.83
N THR A 49 0.92 -17.87 -5.32
CA THR A 49 -0.41 -18.22 -4.98
C THR A 49 -0.40 -18.52 -3.48
N GLU A 50 -0.21 -17.50 -2.62
CA GLU A 50 -0.88 -17.48 -1.34
C GLU A 50 -2.35 -17.47 -1.75
N GLU A 51 -2.87 -18.70 -1.85
CA GLU A 51 -4.24 -19.00 -1.50
C GLU A 51 -4.66 -17.96 -0.46
N ARG A 52 -5.81 -17.32 -0.66
CA ARG A 52 -6.41 -16.36 0.27
C ARG A 52 -6.63 -17.00 1.65
N THR A 53 -5.55 -17.23 2.37
CA THR A 53 -5.41 -18.02 3.60
C THR A 53 -5.31 -17.10 4.79
N GLN A 54 -5.51 -15.79 4.63
CA GLN A 54 -5.70 -14.90 5.75
C GLN A 54 -7.08 -14.29 5.61
N ASP A 55 -8.00 -14.77 6.43
CA ASP A 55 -9.31 -14.17 6.54
C ASP A 55 -9.20 -12.88 7.35
N ILE A 56 -8.79 -11.81 6.66
CA ILE A 56 -8.56 -10.47 7.25
C ILE A 56 -9.79 -10.02 8.05
N ILE A 57 -10.99 -10.34 7.57
CA ILE A 57 -12.24 -9.97 8.24
C ILE A 57 -12.34 -10.69 9.59
N MET A 58 -12.00 -11.98 9.63
CA MET A 58 -11.99 -12.76 10.87
C MET A 58 -10.94 -12.24 11.86
N GLU A 59 -9.72 -11.98 11.38
CA GLU A 59 -8.61 -11.54 12.22
C GLU A 59 -8.89 -10.16 12.85
N GLU A 60 -9.30 -9.18 12.06
CA GLU A 60 -9.66 -7.83 12.54
C GLU A 60 -10.83 -7.87 13.52
N SER A 61 -11.80 -8.75 13.26
CA SER A 61 -12.96 -8.92 14.14
C SER A 61 -12.60 -9.57 15.47
N LEU A 62 -11.73 -10.59 15.46
CA LEU A 62 -11.21 -11.23 16.66
C LEU A 62 -10.34 -10.26 17.47
N PHE A 63 -9.49 -9.49 16.82
CA PHE A 63 -8.69 -8.46 17.48
C PHE A 63 -9.57 -7.40 18.17
N SER A 64 -10.64 -6.97 17.49
CA SER A 64 -11.63 -6.06 18.06
C SER A 64 -12.33 -6.66 19.29
N TYR A 65 -12.66 -7.95 19.27
CA TYR A 65 -13.24 -8.67 20.41
C TYR A 65 -12.32 -8.66 21.64
N PHE A 66 -11.02 -8.88 21.46
CA PHE A 66 -10.05 -8.86 22.57
C PHE A 66 -9.76 -7.45 23.09
N SER A 67 -9.97 -6.42 22.27
CA SER A 67 -9.70 -5.02 22.65
C SER A 67 -10.81 -4.37 23.48
N ILE A 68 -11.99 -4.99 23.57
CA ILE A 68 -13.16 -4.43 24.25
C ILE A 68 -13.15 -4.81 25.73
N LYS A 69 -13.26 -3.78 26.59
CA LYS A 69 -13.27 -3.94 28.05
C LYS A 69 -14.67 -4.20 28.63
N ASP A 70 -15.71 -3.84 27.89
CA ASP A 70 -17.10 -4.02 28.29
C ASP A 70 -17.56 -5.46 28.02
N SER A 71 -17.91 -6.21 29.07
CA SER A 71 -18.29 -7.61 28.99
C SER A 71 -19.58 -7.86 28.20
N ASP A 72 -20.55 -6.93 28.27
CA ASP A 72 -21.82 -7.08 27.57
C ASP A 72 -21.66 -6.86 26.07
N VAL A 73 -20.85 -5.86 25.69
CA VAL A 73 -20.51 -5.59 24.29
C VAL A 73 -19.64 -6.71 23.71
N GLN A 74 -18.65 -7.16 24.48
CA GLN A 74 -17.75 -8.25 24.10
C GLN A 74 -18.54 -9.55 23.83
N SER A 75 -19.49 -9.91 24.70
CA SER A 75 -20.32 -11.11 24.51
C SER A 75 -21.23 -11.04 23.27
N LYS A 76 -21.75 -9.85 22.93
CA LYS A 76 -22.56 -9.63 21.73
C LYS A 76 -21.73 -9.79 20.45
N ILE A 77 -20.52 -9.25 20.44
CA ILE A 77 -19.60 -9.39 19.31
C ILE A 77 -19.22 -10.85 19.12
N PHE A 78 -18.86 -11.55 20.19
CA PHE A 78 -18.54 -12.98 20.11
C PHE A 78 -19.67 -13.80 19.50
N LYS A 79 -20.91 -13.59 19.95
CA LYS A 79 -22.11 -14.25 19.36
C LYS A 79 -22.29 -13.92 17.87
N SER A 80 -21.99 -12.68 17.47
CA SER A 80 -22.05 -12.28 16.06
C SER A 80 -20.98 -12.98 15.23
N LEU A 81 -19.76 -13.16 15.77
CA LEU A 81 -18.67 -13.85 15.10
C LEU A 81 -18.92 -15.35 14.99
N GLU A 82 -19.44 -15.96 16.05
CA GLU A 82 -19.87 -17.36 16.03
C GLU A 82 -20.96 -17.61 14.98
N LYS A 83 -21.92 -16.68 14.85
CA LYS A 83 -22.93 -16.73 13.79
C LYS A 83 -22.32 -16.61 12.39
N MET A 84 -21.37 -15.71 12.18
CA MET A 84 -20.66 -15.59 10.89
C MET A 84 -19.87 -16.85 10.54
N ASN A 85 -19.25 -17.48 11.54
CA ASN A 85 -18.58 -18.77 11.37
C ASN A 85 -19.55 -19.89 10.98
N GLN A 86 -20.73 -19.96 11.61
CA GLN A 86 -21.79 -20.91 11.24
C GLN A 86 -22.35 -20.68 9.83
N GLU A 87 -22.33 -19.43 9.34
CA GLU A 87 -22.74 -19.07 7.98
C GLU A 87 -21.65 -19.35 6.93
N GLU A 88 -20.55 -20.03 7.31
CA GLU A 88 -19.38 -20.31 6.45
C GLU A 88 -18.82 -19.05 5.78
N LYS A 89 -18.95 -17.89 6.45
CA LYS A 89 -18.42 -16.61 5.96
C LYS A 89 -16.92 -16.49 6.15
N PHE A 90 -16.34 -17.36 6.98
CA PHE A 90 -14.91 -17.43 7.19
C PHE A 90 -14.29 -18.57 6.40
N TYR A 91 -13.14 -18.29 5.78
CA TYR A 91 -12.37 -19.24 4.99
C TYR A 91 -11.44 -20.09 5.85
N GLU A 92 -11.08 -19.61 7.04
CA GLU A 92 -10.16 -20.27 7.97
C GLU A 92 -10.89 -20.79 9.23
N ASP A 93 -10.24 -21.73 9.94
CA ASP A 93 -10.77 -22.26 11.20
C ASP A 93 -10.77 -21.18 12.30
N PHE A 94 -11.98 -20.70 12.62
CA PHE A 94 -12.22 -19.66 13.62
C PHE A 94 -11.62 -20.00 14.99
N ASN A 95 -11.71 -21.26 15.42
CA ASN A 95 -11.25 -21.66 16.74
C ASN A 95 -9.71 -21.67 16.82
N SER A 96 -9.05 -22.18 15.79
CA SER A 96 -7.59 -22.15 15.63
C SER A 96 -7.06 -20.72 15.69
N LYS A 97 -7.66 -19.81 14.91
CA LYS A 97 -7.27 -18.39 14.88
C LYS A 97 -7.58 -17.67 16.18
N PHE A 98 -8.71 -17.96 16.83
CA PHE A 98 -9.04 -17.44 18.15
C PHE A 98 -7.96 -17.79 19.18
N GLN A 99 -7.51 -19.04 19.23
CA GLN A 99 -6.44 -19.47 20.14
C GLN A 99 -5.10 -18.82 19.81
N GLN A 100 -4.76 -18.70 18.53
CA GLN A 100 -3.51 -18.07 18.08
C GLN A 100 -3.44 -16.60 18.53
N ILE A 101 -4.50 -15.82 18.28
CA ILE A 101 -4.55 -14.41 18.66
C ILE A 101 -4.51 -14.25 20.18
N LYS A 102 -5.27 -15.08 20.92
CA LYS A 102 -5.24 -15.09 22.38
C LYS A 102 -3.83 -15.34 22.92
N PHE A 103 -3.15 -16.36 22.41
CA PHE A 103 -1.78 -16.69 22.82
C PHE A 103 -0.80 -15.55 22.53
N ASN A 104 -0.91 -14.91 21.36
CA ASN A 104 -0.06 -13.80 20.97
C ASN A 104 -0.26 -12.56 21.87
N LEU A 105 -1.50 -12.25 22.24
CA LEU A 105 -1.80 -11.15 23.16
C LEU A 105 -1.23 -11.42 24.57
N GLU A 106 -1.44 -12.63 25.10
CA GLU A 106 -0.89 -13.02 26.42
C GLU A 106 0.65 -13.01 26.46
N LYS A 107 1.30 -13.28 25.33
CA LYS A 107 2.76 -13.22 25.20
C LYS A 107 3.29 -11.78 25.17
N ASN A 108 2.53 -10.85 24.59
CA ASN A 108 2.93 -9.44 24.45
C ASN A 108 2.64 -8.59 25.69
N GLU A 109 1.85 -9.09 26.65
CA GLU A 109 1.59 -8.43 27.94
C GLU A 109 2.62 -8.77 29.05
N LYS A 110 3.61 -9.63 28.77
CA LYS A 110 4.73 -9.96 29.68
C LYS A 110 6.02 -9.27 29.29
#